data_AF-A0A7Y4L2Q8-F1
#
_entry.id   AF-A0A7Y4L2Q8-F1
#
_cell.length_a   1.000
_cell.length_b   1.000
_cell.length_c   1.000
_cell.angle_alpha   90.00
_cell.angle_beta   90.00
_cell.angle_gamma   90.00
#
_symmetry.space_group_name_H-M   'P 1'
#
loop_
_entity.id
_entity.type
_entity.pdbx_description
1 polymer ?
#
loop_
_entity_poly.entity_id
_entity_poly.type
_entity_poly.pdbx_seq_one_letter_code
_entity_poly.pdbx_strand_id
1 'polypeptide(L)'
;MAGRPAWVWEGLGAEERAVRWGGLAEWVEWVEEAYAPWVVLPPCWPVHEGLRVELAMFWYWHRWVVGSAVNPADGVRWHNELRRSAVAWKELATCRHEPPVRHHGQIMADRNAKRDEYLAQAQNTAEEA
;
A
#
# COMPACT_ATOMS: atom_id res chain seq x y z
N MET A 1 -18.15 18.00 -5.68
CA MET A 1 -16.68 17.84 -5.70
C MET A 1 -16.38 16.40 -5.31
N ALA A 2 -15.83 15.59 -6.21
CA ALA A 2 -15.38 14.26 -5.82
C ALA A 2 -14.18 14.43 -4.89
N GLY A 3 -14.36 14.10 -3.61
CA GLY A 3 -13.25 14.08 -2.65
C GLY A 3 -12.16 13.10 -3.10
N ARG A 4 -10.95 13.29 -2.61
CA ARG A 4 -9.83 12.36 -2.82
C ARG A 4 -10.28 10.92 -2.45
N PRO A 5 -9.96 9.90 -3.25
CA PRO A 5 -10.36 8.54 -2.93
C PRO A 5 -9.82 8.09 -1.56
N ALA A 6 -10.63 7.36 -0.80
CA ALA A 6 -10.33 7.03 0.60
C ALA A 6 -9.06 6.18 0.79
N TRP A 7 -8.65 5.43 -0.24
CA TRP A 7 -7.42 4.62 -0.27
C TRP A 7 -6.15 5.42 -0.62
N VAL A 8 -6.26 6.72 -0.91
CA VAL A 8 -5.08 7.60 -1.10
C VAL A 8 -4.63 8.12 0.26
N TRP A 9 -3.46 7.67 0.72
CA TRP A 9 -2.96 7.98 2.06
C TRP A 9 -1.99 9.17 2.10
N GLU A 10 -1.76 9.80 0.96
CA GLU A 10 -0.99 11.03 0.86
C GLU A 10 -1.64 12.14 1.70
N GLY A 11 -0.83 12.90 2.42
CA GLY A 11 -1.28 14.04 3.23
C GLY A 11 -1.97 13.67 4.54
N LEU A 12 -2.12 12.39 4.88
CA LEU A 12 -2.63 11.97 6.18
C LEU A 12 -1.61 12.24 7.30
N GLY A 13 -2.11 12.60 8.48
CA GLY A 13 -1.28 12.68 9.69
C GLY A 13 -0.67 11.33 10.07
N ALA A 14 0.38 11.34 10.89
CA ALA A 14 1.05 10.11 11.31
C ALA A 14 0.13 9.17 12.11
N GLU A 15 -0.67 9.75 13.02
CA GLU A 15 -1.65 9.01 13.83
C GLU A 15 -2.74 8.38 12.96
N GLU A 16 -3.31 9.15 12.04
CA GLU A 16 -4.34 8.65 11.12
C GLU A 16 -3.80 7.54 10.20
N ARG A 17 -2.54 7.66 9.75
CA ARG A 17 -1.86 6.58 9.02
C ARG A 17 -1.72 5.32 9.85
N ALA A 18 -1.32 5.44 11.12
CA ALA A 18 -1.17 4.30 12.01
C ALA A 18 -2.50 3.56 12.21
N VAL A 19 -3.59 4.29 12.44
CA VAL A 19 -4.94 3.71 12.59
C VAL A 19 -5.38 3.00 11.30
N ARG A 20 -5.21 3.64 10.14
CA ARG A 20 -5.55 3.02 8.85
C ARG A 20 -4.70 1.80 8.55
N TRP A 21 -3.44 1.79 8.99
CA TRP A 21 -2.56 0.64 8.85
C TRP A 21 -3.01 -0.55 9.69
N GLY A 22 -3.38 -0.31 10.95
CA GLY A 22 -3.93 -1.34 11.82
C GLY A 22 -5.21 -1.96 11.25
N GLY A 23 -6.14 -1.11 10.78
CA GLY A 23 -7.38 -1.59 10.18
C GLY A 23 -7.18 -2.35 8.86
N LEU A 24 -6.18 -1.98 8.06
CA LEU A 24 -5.82 -2.74 6.86
C LEU A 24 -5.23 -4.10 7.22
N ALA A 25 -4.33 -4.17 8.21
CA ALA A 25 -3.71 -5.42 8.63
C ALA A 25 -4.75 -6.41 9.18
N GLU A 26 -5.66 -5.95 10.05
CA GLU A 26 -6.77 -6.75 10.56
C GLU A 26 -7.68 -7.27 9.43
N TRP A 27 -7.98 -6.41 8.45
CA TRP A 27 -8.77 -6.84 7.29
C TRP A 27 -8.02 -7.84 6.39
N VAL A 28 -6.70 -7.69 6.25
CA VAL A 28 -5.87 -8.63 5.51
C VAL A 28 -5.89 -10.01 6.17
N GLU A 29 -5.73 -10.08 7.48
CA GLU A 29 -5.83 -11.34 8.24
C GLU A 29 -7.20 -12.00 8.02
N TRP A 30 -8.28 -11.22 8.14
CA TRP A 30 -9.64 -11.70 7.91
C TRP A 30 -9.84 -12.21 6.48
N VAL A 31 -9.34 -11.50 5.45
CA VAL A 31 -9.59 -11.89 4.05
C VAL A 31 -8.80 -13.14 3.67
N GLU A 32 -7.60 -13.33 4.21
CA GLU A 32 -6.84 -14.58 4.03
C GLU A 32 -7.58 -15.77 4.65
N GLU A 33 -8.12 -15.62 5.87
CA GLU A 33 -8.88 -16.68 6.53
C GLU A 33 -10.20 -16.97 5.80
N ALA A 34 -11.01 -15.94 5.53
CA ALA A 34 -12.35 -16.09 4.97
C ALA A 34 -12.36 -16.60 3.52
N TYR A 35 -11.27 -16.40 2.77
CA TYR A 35 -11.14 -16.83 1.38
C TYR A 35 -10.07 -17.90 1.18
N ALA A 36 -9.63 -18.57 2.24
CA ALA A 36 -8.77 -19.73 2.08
C ALA A 36 -9.46 -20.82 1.23
N PRO A 37 -8.73 -21.51 0.32
CA PRO A 37 -7.31 -21.38 -0.01
C PRO A 37 -7.02 -20.43 -1.19
N TRP A 38 -8.00 -19.64 -1.63
CA TRP A 38 -7.89 -18.79 -2.83
C TRP A 38 -7.07 -17.54 -2.61
N VAL A 39 -7.21 -16.90 -1.44
CA VAL A 39 -6.38 -15.75 -1.06
C VAL A 39 -5.21 -16.26 -0.26
N VAL A 40 -4.00 -16.07 -0.80
CA VAL A 40 -2.74 -16.36 -0.14
C VAL A 40 -1.81 -15.20 -0.43
N LEU A 41 -1.43 -14.45 0.61
CA LEU A 41 -0.53 -13.32 0.49
C LEU A 41 0.85 -13.70 1.00
N PRO A 42 1.92 -13.08 0.47
CA PRO A 42 3.23 -13.22 1.08
C PRO A 42 3.25 -12.54 2.46
N PRO A 43 4.00 -13.08 3.45
CA PRO A 43 4.22 -12.40 4.72
C PRO A 43 4.83 -10.99 4.58
N CYS A 44 5.53 -10.73 3.46
CA CYS A 44 6.10 -9.43 3.12
C CYS A 44 5.12 -8.49 2.38
N TRP A 45 3.83 -8.81 2.27
CA TRP A 45 2.84 -7.91 1.66
C TRP A 45 2.92 -6.44 2.11
N PRO A 46 3.23 -6.10 3.40
CA PRO A 46 3.22 -4.71 3.84
C PRO A 46 4.30 -3.86 3.15
N VAL A 47 5.37 -4.49 2.68
CA VAL A 47 6.46 -3.81 1.96
C VAL A 47 6.22 -3.73 0.46
N HIS A 48 5.34 -4.56 -0.12
CA HIS A 48 5.01 -4.44 -1.54
C HIS A 48 4.08 -3.25 -1.77
N GLU A 49 4.62 -2.12 -2.23
CA GLU A 49 3.83 -0.90 -2.45
C GLU A 49 2.60 -1.13 -3.33
N GLY A 50 2.75 -1.82 -4.46
CA GLY A 50 1.63 -2.13 -5.36
C GLY A 50 0.56 -3.00 -4.68
N LEU A 51 0.98 -4.10 -4.05
CA LEU A 51 0.08 -5.01 -3.33
C LEU A 51 -0.64 -4.30 -2.17
N ARG A 52 0.10 -3.50 -1.39
CA ARG A 52 -0.45 -2.69 -0.32
C ARG A 52 -1.54 -1.73 -0.81
N VAL A 53 -1.31 -1.05 -1.94
CA VAL A 53 -2.29 -0.14 -2.53
C VAL A 53 -3.53 -0.91 -3.00
N GLU A 54 -3.36 -2.04 -3.67
CA GLU A 54 -4.48 -2.88 -4.09
C GLU A 54 -5.30 -3.40 -2.90
N LEU A 55 -4.64 -3.92 -1.87
CA LEU A 55 -5.30 -4.39 -0.65
C LEU A 55 -6.06 -3.25 0.03
N ALA A 56 -5.48 -2.04 0.10
CA ALA A 56 -6.19 -0.87 0.61
C ALA A 56 -7.44 -0.54 -0.23
N MET A 57 -7.36 -0.60 -1.56
CA MET A 57 -8.52 -0.38 -2.44
C MET A 57 -9.62 -1.41 -2.17
N PHE A 58 -9.27 -2.70 -2.08
CA PHE A 58 -10.23 -3.76 -1.77
C PHE A 58 -10.83 -3.63 -0.37
N TRP A 59 -10.05 -3.21 0.61
CA TRP A 59 -10.53 -2.94 1.96
C TRP A 59 -11.58 -1.83 1.99
N TYR A 60 -11.31 -0.69 1.36
CA TYR A 60 -12.28 0.42 1.30
C TYR A 60 -13.52 0.04 0.48
N TRP A 61 -13.36 -0.71 -0.60
CA TRP A 61 -14.50 -1.21 -1.37
C TRP A 61 -15.35 -2.20 -0.54
N HIS A 62 -14.71 -3.11 0.21
CA HIS A 62 -15.40 -4.02 1.12
C HIS A 62 -16.22 -3.25 2.17
N ARG A 63 -15.62 -2.25 2.81
CA ARG A 63 -16.32 -1.39 3.78
C ARG A 63 -17.52 -0.68 3.17
N TRP A 64 -17.40 -0.22 1.92
CA TRP A 64 -18.52 0.41 1.21
C TRP A 64 -19.64 -0.59 0.89
N VAL A 65 -19.29 -1.78 0.37
CA VAL A 65 -20.27 -2.84 0.07
C VAL A 65 -21.03 -3.28 1.33
N VAL A 66 -20.31 -3.49 2.45
CA VAL A 66 -20.92 -3.94 3.71
C VAL A 66 -21.68 -2.82 4.42
N GLY A 67 -21.16 -1.59 4.39
CA GLY A 67 -21.70 -0.47 5.18
C GLY A 67 -22.77 0.37 4.48
N SER A 68 -22.85 0.35 3.15
CA SER A 68 -23.69 1.27 2.37
C SER A 68 -24.63 0.57 1.38
N ALA A 69 -24.81 -0.75 1.51
CA ALA A 69 -25.53 -1.63 0.58
C ALA A 69 -26.65 -0.96 -0.24
N VAL A 70 -26.36 -0.60 -1.51
CA VAL A 70 -27.40 -0.09 -2.44
C VAL A 70 -27.77 -1.12 -3.51
N ASN A 71 -26.95 -2.16 -3.74
CA ASN A 71 -27.23 -3.21 -4.73
C ASN A 71 -26.47 -4.53 -4.45
N PRO A 72 -27.14 -5.69 -4.35
CA PRO A 72 -26.49 -7.01 -4.25
C PRO A 72 -25.46 -7.31 -5.35
N ALA A 73 -25.64 -6.74 -6.55
CA ALA A 73 -24.70 -6.89 -7.65
C ALA A 73 -23.30 -6.35 -7.33
N ASP A 74 -23.20 -5.31 -6.50
CA ASP A 74 -21.91 -4.75 -6.10
C ASP A 74 -21.14 -5.68 -5.16
N GLY A 75 -21.84 -6.41 -4.29
CA GLY A 75 -21.23 -7.45 -3.46
C GLY A 75 -20.70 -8.60 -4.29
N VAL A 76 -21.50 -9.11 -5.23
CA VAL A 76 -21.06 -10.15 -6.17
C VAL A 76 -19.85 -9.69 -6.99
N ARG A 77 -19.86 -8.44 -7.47
CA ARG A 77 -18.74 -7.86 -8.21
C ARG A 77 -17.48 -7.80 -7.35
N TRP A 78 -17.58 -7.33 -6.10
CA TRP A 78 -16.44 -7.30 -5.19
C TRP A 78 -15.83 -8.69 -4.96
N HIS A 79 -16.66 -9.71 -4.70
CA HIS A 79 -16.19 -11.10 -4.55
C HIS A 79 -15.47 -11.62 -5.79
N ASN A 80 -15.98 -11.31 -6.98
CA ASN A 80 -15.39 -11.77 -8.24
C ASN A 80 -14.04 -11.10 -8.52
N GLU A 81 -13.94 -9.79 -8.30
CA GLU A 81 -12.66 -9.08 -8.47
C GLU A 81 -11.63 -9.51 -7.43
N LEU A 82 -12.05 -9.75 -6.18
CA LEU A 82 -11.15 -10.26 -5.13
C LEU A 82 -10.51 -11.59 -5.56
N ARG A 83 -11.32 -12.54 -6.04
CA ARG A 83 -10.80 -13.84 -6.50
C ARG A 83 -9.87 -13.72 -7.70
N ARG A 84 -10.14 -12.78 -8.62
CA ARG A 84 -9.26 -12.53 -9.77
C ARG A 84 -7.91 -11.96 -9.33
N SER A 85 -7.93 -10.94 -8.49
CA SER A 85 -6.70 -10.33 -7.96
C SER A 85 -5.90 -11.31 -7.09
N ALA A 86 -6.56 -12.17 -6.33
CA ALA A 86 -5.91 -13.19 -5.52
C ALA A 86 -5.01 -14.15 -6.33
N VAL A 87 -5.35 -14.42 -7.60
CA VAL A 87 -4.49 -15.20 -8.51
C VAL A 87 -3.15 -14.50 -8.72
N ALA A 88 -3.17 -13.19 -8.99
CA ALA A 88 -1.95 -12.39 -9.18
C ALA A 88 -1.16 -12.25 -7.86
N TRP A 89 -1.83 -12.07 -6.74
CA TRP A 89 -1.16 -11.97 -5.44
C TRP A 89 -0.44 -13.26 -5.06
N LYS A 90 -0.99 -14.41 -5.44
CA LYS A 90 -0.37 -15.72 -5.22
C LYS A 90 0.96 -15.86 -5.96
N GLU A 91 1.15 -15.19 -7.10
CA GLU A 91 2.45 -15.15 -7.77
C GLU A 91 3.51 -14.48 -6.89
N LEU A 92 3.11 -13.51 -6.07
CA LEU A 92 3.97 -12.85 -5.09
C LEU A 92 4.15 -13.65 -3.79
N ALA A 93 3.36 -14.70 -3.54
CA ALA A 93 3.41 -15.49 -2.30
C ALA A 93 4.77 -16.17 -2.06
N THR A 94 5.55 -16.36 -3.12
CA THR A 94 6.92 -16.92 -3.04
C THR A 94 8.01 -15.85 -2.92
N CYS A 95 7.63 -14.58 -2.85
CA CYS A 95 8.58 -13.49 -2.72
C CYS A 95 9.44 -13.65 -1.46
N ARG A 96 10.76 -13.56 -1.64
CA ARG A 96 11.75 -13.55 -0.57
C ARG A 96 12.52 -12.23 -0.67
N HIS A 97 12.28 -11.31 0.25
CA HIS A 97 13.09 -10.11 0.37
C HIS A 97 14.21 -10.33 1.38
N GLU A 98 15.44 -10.41 0.90
CA GLU A 98 16.67 -10.27 1.68
C GLU A 98 17.74 -9.68 0.74
N PRO A 99 18.21 -8.41 0.86
CA PRO A 99 17.75 -7.27 1.66
C PRO A 99 16.58 -6.51 0.98
N PRO A 100 15.94 -5.50 1.60
CA PRO A 100 14.77 -4.84 1.04
C PRO A 100 15.09 -4.16 -0.30
N VAL A 101 14.30 -4.46 -1.32
CA VAL A 101 14.30 -3.71 -2.59
C VAL A 101 13.97 -2.26 -2.23
N ARG A 102 14.92 -1.34 -2.47
CA ARG A 102 14.71 0.09 -2.17
C ARG A 102 13.47 0.57 -2.91
N HIS A 103 12.49 1.09 -2.18
CA HIS A 103 11.27 1.62 -2.77
C HIS A 103 11.55 2.93 -3.51
N HIS A 104 10.72 3.26 -4.50
CA HIS A 104 10.88 4.48 -5.30
C HIS A 104 11.03 5.74 -4.42
N GLY A 105 10.22 5.86 -3.36
CA GLY A 105 10.33 6.96 -2.39
C GLY A 105 11.67 7.01 -1.66
N GLN A 106 12.24 5.85 -1.29
CA GLN A 106 13.56 5.77 -0.65
C GLN A 106 14.68 6.12 -1.62
N ILE A 107 14.57 5.68 -2.88
CA ILE A 107 15.53 6.03 -3.96
C ILE A 107 15.52 7.54 -4.20
N MET A 108 14.34 8.16 -4.23
CA MET A 108 14.20 9.60 -4.46
C MET A 108 14.68 10.41 -3.24
N ALA A 109 14.42 9.94 -2.02
CA ALA A 109 14.94 10.56 -0.80
C ALA A 109 16.48 10.53 -0.75
N ASP A 110 17.10 9.39 -1.06
CA ASP A 110 18.56 9.25 -1.14
C ASP A 110 19.17 10.20 -2.19
N ARG A 111 18.51 10.34 -3.35
CA ARG A 111 18.95 11.26 -4.41
C ARG A 111 18.88 12.72 -3.96
N ASN A 112 17.82 13.12 -3.27
CA ASN A 112 17.67 14.46 -2.76
C ASN A 112 18.72 14.76 -1.69
N ALA A 113 18.93 13.84 -0.76
CA ALA A 113 19.96 13.98 0.28
C ALA A 113 21.36 14.18 -0.32
N LYS A 114 21.75 13.37 -1.30
CA LYS A 114 23.03 13.54 -2.02
C LYS A 114 23.14 14.89 -2.73
N ARG A 115 22.07 15.34 -3.38
CA ARG A 115 22.06 16.64 -4.05
C ARG A 115 22.30 17.77 -3.05
N ASP A 116 21.59 17.74 -1.92
CA ASP A 116 21.68 18.78 -0.90
C ASP A 116 23.07 18.80 -0.25
N GLU A 117 23.69 17.62 -0.08
CA GLU A 117 25.09 17.48 0.38
C GLU A 117 26.11 18.11 -0.58
N TYR A 118 25.95 17.90 -1.90
CA TYR A 118 26.80 18.55 -2.91
C TYR A 118 26.64 20.07 -2.93
N LEU A 119 25.41 20.57 -2.76
CA LEU A 119 25.15 22.01 -2.72
C LEU A 119 25.81 22.65 -1.49
N ALA A 120 25.73 21.99 -0.33
CA ALA A 120 26.39 22.45 0.89
C ALA A 120 27.93 22.48 0.73
N GLN A 121 28.53 21.45 0.13
CA GLN A 121 29.97 21.44 -0.15
C GLN A 121 30.40 22.57 -1.09
N ALA A 122 29.62 22.84 -2.14
CA ALA A 122 29.92 23.91 -3.09
C ALA A 122 29.86 25.31 -2.45
N GLN A 123 28.91 25.53 -1.53
CA GLN A 123 28.81 26.79 -0.77
C GLN A 123 30.00 27.00 0.16
N ASN A 124 30.39 25.98 0.92
CA ASN A 124 31.54 26.06 1.82
C ASN A 124 32.86 26.32 1.06
N THR A 125 33.03 25.68 -0.10
CA THR A 125 34.23 25.89 -0.94
C THR A 125 34.29 27.30 -1.55
N ALA A 126 33.14 27.95 -1.74
CA ALA A 126 33.07 29.31 -2.27
C ALA A 126 33.29 30.40 -1.20
N GLU A 127 33.06 30.09 0.08
CA GLU A 127 33.30 31.01 1.21
C GLU A 127 34.77 30.96 1.70
N GLU A 128 35.50 29.88 1.42
CA GLU A 128 36.91 29.71 1.78
C GLU A 128 37.90 30.22 0.70
N ALA A 129 37.40 30.67 -0.46
CA ALA A 129 38.18 31.19 -1.60
C ALA A 129 38.14 32.72 -1.68
#